data_AF-A0A7X4E4M3-F1
#
_entry.id   AF-A0A7X4E4M3-F1
#
_cell.length_a   1.000
_cell.length_b   1.000
_cell.length_c   1.000
_cell.angle_alpha   90.00
_cell.angle_beta   90.00
_cell.angle_gamma   90.00
#
_symmetry.space_group_name_H-M   'P 1'
#
loop_
_entity.id
_entity.type
_entity.pdbx_description
1 polymer ?
#
loop_
_entity_poly.entity_id
_entity_poly.type
_entity_poly.pdbx_seq_one_letter_code
_entity_poly.pdbx_strand_id
1 'polypeptide(L)'
;MTEEHTSPPPAPAYPLRLEIDYPEGGLSRLTTAFRLVLVIPIAAVTTLLTGGAAQPTEIDSGADGWSAVVYAGGVVFLPALLMILFRRKYPRWWFDWNLELMRFSTRVAVYLFLLRDEYPSTDDQQAVHLDIDYPDAARDLNRWLPLIKWLLAIPHFLLLALLSVFGLVVTVIAWFAILITGRYPRGLFGFVVGVTRWSLRVQAYMLLLVTDRYPPFRLDP
;
A
#
# COMPACT_ATOMS: atom_id res chain seq x y z
N MET A 1 16.08 33.02 32.65
CA MET A 1 16.74 32.10 31.70
C MET A 1 15.67 31.13 31.25
N THR A 2 15.14 31.33 30.05
CA THR A 2 14.10 30.49 29.45
C THR A 2 14.81 29.30 28.83
N GLU A 3 14.54 28.09 29.32
CA GLU A 3 15.12 26.88 28.73
C GLU A 3 14.51 26.67 27.34
N GLU A 4 15.36 26.81 26.33
CA GLU A 4 15.05 26.51 24.94
C GLU A 4 14.95 24.98 24.83
N HIS A 5 13.73 24.45 24.82
CA HIS A 5 13.46 23.05 24.48
C HIS A 5 13.92 22.79 23.05
N THR A 6 15.17 22.37 22.89
CA THR A 6 15.68 21.87 21.62
C THR A 6 15.02 20.51 21.39
N SER A 7 13.91 20.50 20.64
CA SER A 7 13.31 19.27 20.14
C SER A 7 14.40 18.46 19.44
N PRO A 8 14.54 17.15 19.73
CA PRO A 8 15.49 16.31 19.01
C PRO A 8 15.22 16.42 17.50
N PRO A 9 16.25 16.43 16.64
CA PRO A 9 16.04 16.46 15.21
C PRO A 9 15.10 15.32 14.84
N PRO A 10 14.06 15.55 14.02
CA PRO A 10 13.14 14.49 13.63
C PRO A 10 13.98 13.34 13.06
N ALA A 11 13.75 12.12 13.55
CA ALA A 11 14.39 10.93 13.01
C ALA A 11 14.25 10.97 11.47
N PRO A 12 15.29 10.60 10.70
CA PRO A 12 15.26 10.72 9.25
C PRO A 12 14.01 10.00 8.74
N ALA A 13 13.03 10.77 8.27
CA ALA A 13 11.73 10.26 7.88
C ALA A 13 11.96 9.16 6.83
N TYR A 14 11.22 8.05 6.97
CA TYR A 14 11.25 7.02 5.94
C TYR A 14 10.80 7.66 4.61
N PRO A 15 11.39 7.30 3.45
CA PRO A 15 11.12 7.98 2.17
C PRO A 15 9.66 7.95 1.72
N LEU A 16 8.85 7.06 2.32
CA LEU A 16 7.41 6.96 2.10
C LEU A 16 6.66 7.62 3.26
N ARG A 17 5.85 8.62 2.91
CA ARG A 17 4.98 9.36 3.82
C ARG A 17 3.53 9.14 3.42
N LEU A 18 2.72 8.67 4.37
CA LEU A 18 1.28 8.47 4.19
C LEU A 18 0.52 9.20 5.29
N GLU A 19 -0.23 10.20 4.87
CA GLU A 19 -1.16 10.96 5.69
C GLU A 19 -2.60 10.71 5.20
N ILE A 20 -3.47 10.36 6.14
CA ILE A 20 -4.88 10.09 5.89
C ILE A 20 -5.70 10.92 6.86
N ASP A 21 -6.54 11.80 6.33
CA ASP A 21 -7.30 12.72 7.16
C ASP A 21 -8.42 11.99 7.91
N TYR A 22 -8.44 12.14 9.23
CA TYR A 22 -9.50 11.59 10.05
C TYR A 22 -10.84 12.28 9.74
N PRO A 23 -11.96 11.55 9.57
CA PRO A 23 -13.27 12.15 9.30
C PRO A 23 -13.86 12.77 10.57
N GLU A 24 -13.49 14.02 10.88
CA GLU A 24 -13.98 14.75 12.06
C GLU A 24 -15.50 14.95 12.06
N GLY A 25 -16.09 15.11 10.87
CA GLY A 25 -17.54 15.24 10.67
C GLY A 25 -18.35 13.95 10.84
N GLY A 26 -17.69 12.81 11.11
CA GLY A 26 -18.32 11.49 11.13
C GLY A 26 -18.47 10.88 9.73
N LEU A 27 -19.04 9.68 9.66
CA LEU A 27 -19.31 8.94 8.43
C LEU A 27 -20.82 8.81 8.19
N SER A 28 -21.22 8.83 6.92
CA SER A 28 -22.58 8.59 6.48
C SER A 28 -22.95 7.11 6.64
N ARG A 29 -24.07 6.87 7.34
CA ARG A 29 -24.59 5.53 7.60
C ARG A 29 -25.06 4.84 6.32
N LEU A 30 -25.63 5.61 5.39
CA LEU A 30 -26.20 5.09 4.16
C LEU A 30 -25.09 4.62 3.20
N THR A 31 -24.05 5.44 3.00
CA THR A 31 -22.89 5.04 2.19
C THR A 31 -22.16 3.88 2.83
N THR A 32 -22.04 3.86 4.17
CA THR A 32 -21.47 2.75 4.92
C THR A 32 -22.25 1.44 4.75
N ALA A 33 -23.59 1.48 4.82
CA ALA A 33 -24.44 0.31 4.64
C ALA A 33 -24.34 -0.27 3.22
N PHE A 34 -24.42 0.60 2.20
CA PHE A 34 -24.33 0.21 0.79
C PHE A 34 -22.89 -0.01 0.30
N ARG A 35 -21.88 0.23 1.15
CA ARG A 35 -20.46 0.12 0.77
C ARG A 35 -20.12 -1.23 0.18
N LEU A 36 -20.69 -2.33 0.70
CA LEU A 36 -20.45 -3.68 0.18
C LEU A 36 -20.85 -3.82 -1.29
N VAL A 37 -21.90 -3.12 -1.74
CA VAL A 37 -22.34 -3.11 -3.14
C VAL A 37 -21.50 -2.11 -3.94
N LEU A 38 -21.30 -0.91 -3.42
CA LEU A 38 -20.54 0.16 -4.08
C LEU A 38 -19.08 -0.21 -4.32
N VAL A 39 -18.53 -1.11 -3.51
CA VAL A 39 -17.13 -1.50 -3.65
C VAL A 39 -16.89 -2.53 -4.75
N ILE A 40 -17.93 -3.22 -5.23
CA ILE A 40 -17.78 -4.28 -6.24
C ILE A 40 -17.08 -3.76 -7.53
N PRO A 41 -17.52 -2.64 -8.14
CA PRO A 41 -16.89 -2.15 -9.37
C PRO A 41 -15.42 -1.77 -9.16
N ILE A 42 -15.12 -1.07 -8.07
CA ILE A 42 -13.76 -0.59 -7.81
C ILE A 42 -12.83 -1.72 -7.36
N ALA A 43 -13.36 -2.71 -6.63
CA ALA A 43 -12.64 -3.93 -6.29
C ALA A 43 -12.31 -4.73 -7.55
N ALA A 44 -13.23 -4.83 -8.52
CA ALA A 44 -12.98 -5.49 -9.80
C ALA A 44 -11.88 -4.77 -10.61
N VAL A 45 -11.97 -3.44 -10.71
CA VAL A 45 -10.95 -2.61 -11.38
C VAL A 45 -9.58 -2.78 -10.71
N THR A 46 -9.52 -2.70 -9.38
CA THR A 46 -8.27 -2.86 -8.62
C THR A 46 -7.69 -4.27 -8.78
N THR A 47 -8.56 -5.28 -8.76
CA THR A 47 -8.17 -6.68 -9.00
C THR A 47 -7.54 -6.79 -10.38
N LEU A 48 -8.21 -6.32 -11.44
CA LEU A 48 -7.68 -6.37 -12.80
C LEU A 48 -6.37 -5.59 -12.97
N LEU A 49 -6.26 -4.41 -12.37
CA LEU A 49 -5.06 -3.57 -12.42
C LEU A 49 -3.86 -4.20 -11.71
N THR A 50 -4.10 -4.92 -10.62
CA THR A 50 -3.06 -5.56 -9.81
C THR A 50 -2.73 -6.98 -10.30
N GLY A 51 -3.30 -7.41 -11.44
CA GLY A 51 -3.08 -8.74 -12.02
C GLY A 51 -3.90 -9.85 -11.35
N GLY A 52 -4.98 -9.48 -10.69
CA GLY A 52 -5.83 -10.34 -9.88
C GLY A 52 -6.55 -11.42 -10.68
N ALA A 53 -6.19 -12.65 -10.32
CA ALA A 53 -6.76 -13.93 -10.69
C ALA A 53 -6.64 -14.29 -12.17
N ALA A 54 -5.45 -14.76 -12.55
CA ALA A 54 -5.44 -16.10 -13.11
C ALA A 54 -6.13 -16.99 -12.05
N GLN A 55 -7.45 -17.19 -12.18
CA GLN A 55 -8.01 -18.46 -11.72
C GLN A 55 -7.03 -19.52 -12.25
N PRO A 56 -6.60 -20.50 -11.45
CA PRO A 56 -6.24 -21.76 -12.05
C PRO A 56 -7.54 -22.26 -12.69
N THR A 57 -7.91 -21.73 -13.86
CA THR A 57 -8.51 -22.56 -14.86
C THR A 57 -7.52 -23.71 -14.94
N GLU A 58 -7.99 -24.92 -14.65
CA GLU A 58 -7.33 -26.14 -15.05
C GLU A 58 -7.16 -26.04 -16.57
N ILE A 59 -6.16 -25.29 -17.02
CA ILE A 59 -5.68 -25.37 -18.38
C ILE A 59 -4.81 -26.60 -18.32
N ASP A 60 -5.43 -27.72 -18.70
CA ASP A 60 -4.74 -28.93 -19.12
C ASP A 60 -3.90 -28.58 -20.37
N SER A 61 -2.83 -27.85 -20.14
CA SER A 61 -1.79 -27.61 -21.11
C SER A 61 -0.49 -27.75 -20.35
N GLY A 62 0.33 -28.70 -20.76
CA GLY A 62 1.73 -28.85 -20.35
C GLY A 62 2.60 -27.67 -20.77
N ALA A 63 2.15 -26.45 -20.46
CA ALA A 63 2.84 -25.20 -20.65
C ALA A 63 3.43 -24.80 -19.29
N ASP A 64 4.74 -24.92 -19.21
CA ASP A 64 5.61 -24.57 -18.09
C ASP A 64 5.07 -23.41 -17.24
N GLY A 65 4.93 -23.65 -15.92
CA GLY A 65 4.38 -22.71 -14.94
C GLY A 65 5.04 -21.33 -14.88
N TRP A 66 6.12 -21.11 -15.63
CA TRP A 66 6.72 -19.81 -15.89
C TRP A 66 5.77 -18.81 -16.54
N SER A 67 4.84 -19.26 -17.41
CA SER A 67 3.90 -18.36 -18.10
C SER A 67 2.97 -17.65 -17.11
N ALA A 68 2.37 -18.39 -16.17
CA ALA A 68 1.47 -17.84 -15.15
C ALA A 68 2.16 -16.83 -14.20
N VAL A 69 3.42 -17.08 -13.84
CA VAL A 69 4.22 -16.19 -12.98
C VAL A 69 4.58 -14.87 -13.69
N VAL A 70 4.80 -14.90 -15.00
CA VAL A 70 5.09 -13.70 -15.81
C VAL A 70 3.87 -12.77 -15.90
N TYR A 71 2.65 -13.32 -16.01
CA TYR A 71 1.43 -12.52 -16.12
C TYR A 71 0.99 -11.83 -14.82
N ALA A 72 1.26 -12.40 -13.64
CA ALA A 72 0.78 -11.86 -12.37
C ALA A 72 1.67 -10.75 -11.75
N GLY A 73 2.88 -10.54 -12.28
CA GLY A 73 3.80 -9.53 -11.72
C GLY A 73 5.13 -9.40 -12.46
N GLY A 74 5.51 -10.39 -13.27
CA GLY A 74 6.77 -10.39 -14.02
C GLY A 74 6.90 -9.27 -15.05
N VAL A 75 5.82 -8.89 -15.74
CA VAL A 75 5.86 -7.78 -16.74
C VAL A 75 6.14 -6.43 -16.08
N VAL A 76 5.73 -6.26 -14.82
CA VAL A 76 5.88 -5.00 -14.08
C VAL A 76 7.22 -5.01 -13.33
N PHE A 77 7.52 -6.08 -12.64
CA PHE A 77 8.66 -6.11 -11.74
C PHE A 77 10.01 -6.36 -12.46
N LEU A 78 10.02 -7.26 -13.44
CA LEU A 78 11.27 -7.77 -14.05
C LEU A 78 12.00 -6.69 -14.88
N PRO A 79 11.33 -5.84 -15.69
CA PRO A 79 12.01 -4.77 -16.41
C PRO A 79 12.68 -3.75 -15.49
N ALA A 80 12.01 -3.36 -14.40
CA ALA A 80 12.55 -2.42 -13.41
C ALA A 80 13.79 -3.00 -12.72
N LEU A 81 13.72 -4.28 -12.30
CA LEU A 81 14.85 -4.99 -11.71
C LEU A 81 16.05 -5.05 -12.67
N LEU A 82 15.82 -5.44 -13.92
CA LEU A 82 16.89 -5.54 -14.93
C LEU A 82 17.51 -4.17 -15.23
N MET A 83 16.71 -3.11 -15.28
CA MET A 83 17.21 -1.75 -15.47
C MET A 83 18.07 -1.27 -14.28
N ILE A 84 17.68 -1.59 -13.05
CA ILE A 84 18.54 -1.31 -11.87
C ILE A 84 19.84 -2.13 -11.96
N LEU A 85 19.75 -3.43 -12.26
CA LEU A 85 20.88 -4.36 -12.26
C LEU A 85 21.91 -4.01 -13.35
N PHE A 86 21.47 -3.81 -14.58
CA PHE A 86 22.34 -3.60 -15.74
C PHE A 86 22.61 -2.13 -16.05
N ARG A 87 21.62 -1.25 -15.85
CA ARG A 87 21.70 0.16 -16.26
C ARG A 87 21.82 1.13 -15.09
N ARG A 88 21.71 0.67 -13.84
CA ARG A 88 21.68 1.50 -12.61
C ARG A 88 20.75 2.72 -12.74
N LYS A 89 19.63 2.53 -13.44
CA LYS A 89 18.67 3.59 -13.75
C LYS A 89 17.27 3.10 -13.44
N TYR A 90 16.53 3.86 -12.65
CA TYR A 90 15.12 3.62 -12.42
C TYR A 90 14.29 4.50 -13.37
N PRO A 91 13.52 3.95 -14.32
CA PRO A 91 12.79 4.78 -15.28
C PRO A 91 11.75 5.67 -14.57
N ARG A 92 11.71 6.96 -14.90
CA ARG A 92 10.75 7.90 -14.28
C ARG A 92 9.29 7.55 -14.56
N TRP A 93 8.95 7.35 -15.83
CA TRP A 93 7.59 6.93 -16.21
C TRP A 93 7.13 5.64 -15.51
N TRP A 94 8.08 4.75 -15.20
CA TRP A 94 7.82 3.52 -14.46
C TRP A 94 7.50 3.80 -13.00
N PHE A 95 8.32 4.63 -12.36
CA PHE A 95 8.07 5.13 -11.01
C PHE A 95 6.73 5.83 -10.91
N ASP A 96 6.46 6.77 -11.82
CA ASP A 96 5.26 7.60 -11.83
C ASP A 96 4.01 6.72 -11.94
N TRP A 97 4.02 5.72 -12.82
CA TRP A 97 2.93 4.76 -12.95
C TRP A 97 2.72 3.93 -11.67
N ASN A 98 3.80 3.42 -11.05
CA ASN A 98 3.69 2.66 -9.80
C ASN A 98 3.21 3.53 -8.63
N LEU A 99 3.69 4.76 -8.55
CA LEU A 99 3.29 5.72 -7.52
C LEU A 99 1.80 6.05 -7.63
N GLU A 100 1.31 6.32 -8.85
CA GLU A 100 -0.11 6.58 -9.07
C GLU A 100 -0.98 5.35 -8.83
N LEU A 101 -0.52 4.17 -9.24
CA LEU A 101 -1.22 2.92 -8.92
C LEU A 101 -1.31 2.68 -7.41
N MET A 102 -0.24 2.95 -6.66
CA MET A 102 -0.25 2.88 -5.20
C MET A 102 -1.18 3.91 -4.56
N ARG A 103 -1.18 5.16 -5.06
CA ARG A 103 -2.09 6.22 -4.59
C ARG A 103 -3.54 5.79 -4.76
N PHE A 104 -3.90 5.35 -5.96
CA PHE A 104 -5.22 4.83 -6.27
C PHE A 104 -5.57 3.62 -5.40
N SER A 105 -4.69 2.61 -5.33
CA SER A 105 -4.93 1.40 -4.52
C SER A 105 -5.11 1.72 -3.04
N THR A 106 -4.39 2.73 -2.53
CA THR A 106 -4.54 3.21 -1.15
C THR A 106 -5.88 3.91 -0.96
N ARG A 107 -6.34 4.74 -1.91
CA ARG A 107 -7.70 5.32 -1.88
C ARG A 107 -8.78 4.24 -1.85
N VAL A 108 -8.63 3.20 -2.67
CA VAL A 108 -9.53 2.04 -2.68
C VAL A 108 -9.50 1.29 -1.34
N ALA A 109 -8.31 1.05 -0.78
CA ALA A 109 -8.17 0.40 0.53
C ALA A 109 -8.81 1.23 1.65
N VAL A 110 -8.60 2.55 1.65
CA VAL A 110 -9.19 3.49 2.61
C VAL A 110 -10.71 3.46 2.54
N TYR A 111 -11.28 3.43 1.34
CA TYR A 111 -12.72 3.28 1.15
C TYR A 111 -13.23 1.91 1.62
N LEU A 112 -12.55 0.82 1.24
CA LEU A 112 -12.87 -0.55 1.65
C LEU A 112 -12.87 -0.72 3.18
N PHE A 113 -11.86 -0.18 3.86
CA PHE A 113 -11.71 -0.26 5.32
C PHE A 113 -12.51 0.81 6.09
N LEU A 114 -13.41 1.51 5.40
CA LEU A 114 -14.31 2.53 5.94
C LEU A 114 -13.61 3.73 6.57
N LEU A 115 -12.38 4.02 6.19
CA LEU A 115 -11.62 5.14 6.73
C LEU A 115 -12.14 6.49 6.17
N ARG A 116 -12.69 6.50 4.96
CA ARG A 116 -13.32 7.66 4.30
C ARG A 116 -14.58 7.27 3.56
N ASP A 117 -15.50 8.23 3.39
CA ASP A 117 -16.75 8.05 2.65
C ASP A 117 -16.72 8.41 1.17
N GLU A 118 -15.72 9.16 0.77
CA GLU A 118 -15.53 9.57 -0.61
C GLU A 118 -15.27 8.34 -1.49
N TYR A 119 -16.02 8.23 -2.58
CA TYR A 119 -15.77 7.18 -3.58
C TYR A 119 -14.36 7.40 -4.18
N PRO A 120 -13.54 6.34 -4.36
CA PRO A 120 -12.16 6.49 -4.82
C PRO A 120 -12.08 7.17 -6.19
N SER A 121 -11.46 8.35 -6.25
CA SER A 121 -11.18 9.04 -7.51
C SER A 121 -9.90 8.50 -8.14
N THR A 122 -9.86 8.52 -9.47
CA THR A 122 -8.70 8.03 -10.25
C THR A 122 -7.63 9.11 -10.37
N ASP A 123 -8.03 10.37 -10.44
CA ASP A 123 -7.21 11.52 -10.77
C ASP A 123 -7.18 12.60 -9.67
N ASP A 124 -8.25 12.73 -8.87
CA ASP A 124 -8.29 13.75 -7.83
C ASP A 124 -7.42 13.42 -6.61
N GLN A 125 -6.80 14.45 -6.06
CA GLN A 125 -6.21 14.40 -4.73
C GLN A 125 -7.33 14.41 -3.69
N GLN A 126 -7.55 13.26 -3.06
CA GLN A 126 -8.52 13.07 -1.97
C GLN A 126 -7.81 13.12 -0.61
N ALA A 127 -8.50 12.73 0.46
CA ALA A 127 -7.98 12.66 1.83
C ALA A 127 -6.82 11.66 2.08
N VAL A 128 -6.13 11.21 1.02
CA VAL A 128 -5.00 10.26 1.06
C VAL A 128 -3.80 10.92 0.39
N HIS A 129 -2.82 11.29 1.20
CA HIS A 129 -1.61 11.97 0.76
C HIS A 129 -0.47 10.95 0.86
N LEU A 130 -0.11 10.36 -0.28
CA LEU A 130 0.99 9.40 -0.39
C LEU A 130 2.10 10.01 -1.23
N ASP A 131 3.21 10.32 -0.56
CA ASP A 131 4.40 10.87 -1.17
C ASP A 131 5.59 9.93 -0.98
N ILE A 132 6.29 9.71 -2.08
CA ILE A 132 7.49 8.89 -2.14
C ILE A 132 8.55 9.69 -2.89
N ASP A 133 9.72 9.84 -2.28
CA ASP A 133 10.83 10.54 -2.92
C ASP A 133 11.38 9.69 -4.08
N TYR A 134 11.59 10.32 -5.25
CA TYR A 134 12.16 9.63 -6.41
C TYR A 134 13.62 9.23 -6.13
N PRO A 135 13.99 7.95 -6.29
CA PRO A 135 15.33 7.48 -5.92
C PRO A 135 16.35 7.72 -7.03
N ASP A 136 17.52 8.25 -6.67
CA ASP A 136 18.66 8.27 -7.57
C ASP A 136 19.31 6.89 -7.59
N ALA A 137 18.87 6.03 -8.51
CA ALA A 137 19.29 4.62 -8.59
C ALA A 137 20.81 4.38 -8.64
N ALA A 138 21.60 5.37 -9.07
CA ALA A 138 23.05 5.28 -9.10
C ALA A 138 23.71 5.53 -7.73
N ARG A 139 23.04 6.27 -6.83
CA ARG A 139 23.54 6.68 -5.51
C ARG A 139 22.86 5.92 -4.37
N ASP A 140 21.56 5.72 -4.47
CA ASP A 140 20.72 5.27 -3.35
C ASP A 140 20.37 3.78 -3.41
N LEU A 141 20.61 3.12 -4.56
CA LEU A 141 20.24 1.72 -4.79
C LEU A 141 21.46 0.85 -5.14
N ASN A 142 21.63 -0.24 -4.41
CA ASN A 142 22.62 -1.26 -4.70
C ASN A 142 22.07 -2.24 -5.74
N ARG A 143 22.84 -2.47 -6.81
CA ARG A 143 22.48 -3.36 -7.93
C ARG A 143 22.11 -4.80 -7.52
N TRP A 144 22.70 -5.33 -6.44
CA TRP A 144 22.52 -6.73 -6.03
C TRP A 144 21.50 -6.91 -4.91
N LEU A 145 21.21 -5.84 -4.16
CA LEU A 145 20.29 -5.92 -3.03
C LEU A 145 18.88 -6.36 -3.41
N PRO A 146 18.27 -5.93 -4.53
CA PRO A 146 16.94 -6.39 -4.94
C PRO A 146 16.81 -7.92 -4.87
N LEU A 147 17.83 -8.67 -5.29
CA LEU A 147 17.88 -10.14 -5.28
C LEU A 147 17.87 -10.78 -3.88
N ILE A 148 18.18 -10.00 -2.85
CA ILE A 148 18.23 -10.46 -1.45
C ILE A 148 16.99 -9.94 -0.71
N LYS A 149 16.39 -8.83 -1.16
CA LYS A 149 15.22 -8.20 -0.53
C LYS A 149 14.03 -9.14 -0.42
N TRP A 150 13.81 -10.06 -1.37
CA TRP A 150 12.70 -11.01 -1.29
C TRP A 150 12.78 -11.90 -0.05
N LEU A 151 13.98 -12.39 0.28
CA LEU A 151 14.19 -13.21 1.47
C LEU A 151 13.96 -12.39 2.74
N LEU A 152 14.43 -11.15 2.76
CA LEU A 152 14.27 -10.21 3.87
C LEU A 152 12.84 -9.74 4.07
N ALA A 153 11.99 -9.80 3.05
CA ALA A 153 10.59 -9.40 3.14
C ALA A 153 9.69 -10.53 3.70
N ILE A 154 10.15 -11.78 3.73
CA ILE A 154 9.37 -12.93 4.24
C ILE A 154 8.85 -12.69 5.67
N PRO A 155 9.66 -12.21 6.63
CA PRO A 155 9.16 -11.92 7.98
C PRO A 155 8.05 -10.86 7.99
N HIS A 156 8.13 -9.86 7.11
CA HIS A 156 7.09 -8.85 6.99
C HIS A 156 5.80 -9.42 6.44
N PHE A 157 5.86 -10.29 5.43
CA PHE A 157 4.65 -10.92 4.86
C PHE A 157 3.90 -11.75 5.89
N LEU A 158 4.61 -12.52 6.71
CA LEU A 158 3.96 -13.32 7.75
C LEU A 158 3.22 -12.44 8.76
N LEU A 159 3.85 -11.36 9.21
CA LEU A 159 3.23 -10.45 10.16
C LEU A 159 2.09 -9.64 9.53
N LEU A 160 2.27 -9.13 8.31
CA LEU A 160 1.21 -8.41 7.59
C LEU A 160 0.03 -9.31 7.26
N ALA A 161 0.24 -10.59 6.93
CA ALA A 161 -0.82 -11.56 6.74
C ALA A 161 -1.60 -11.81 8.04
N LEU A 162 -0.91 -11.85 9.19
CA LEU A 162 -1.60 -11.93 10.48
C LEU A 162 -2.39 -10.64 10.77
N LEU A 163 -1.76 -9.47 10.59
CA LEU A 163 -2.39 -8.17 10.84
C LEU A 163 -3.55 -7.90 9.88
N SER A 164 -3.55 -8.45 8.66
CA SER A 164 -4.67 -8.29 7.73
C SER A 164 -5.92 -9.04 8.20
N VAL A 165 -5.77 -10.21 8.83
CA VAL A 165 -6.88 -10.92 9.47
C VAL A 165 -7.47 -10.07 10.61
N PHE A 166 -6.62 -9.49 11.46
CA PHE A 166 -7.08 -8.54 12.48
C PHE A 166 -7.73 -7.31 11.86
N GLY A 167 -7.18 -6.77 10.78
CA GLY A 167 -7.73 -5.65 10.03
C GLY A 167 -9.14 -5.93 9.51
N LEU A 168 -9.39 -7.14 9.00
CA LEU A 168 -10.72 -7.56 8.56
C LEU A 168 -11.71 -7.56 9.72
N VAL A 169 -11.34 -8.15 10.86
CA VAL A 169 -12.19 -8.17 12.07
C VAL A 169 -12.48 -6.75 12.54
N VAL A 170 -11.45 -5.90 12.62
CA VAL A 170 -11.57 -4.48 12.98
C VAL A 170 -12.51 -3.73 12.03
N THR A 171 -12.44 -4.03 10.73
CA THR A 171 -13.28 -3.40 9.71
C THR A 171 -14.75 -3.77 9.90
N VAL A 172 -15.04 -5.04 10.20
CA VAL A 172 -16.41 -5.48 10.50
C VAL A 172 -16.93 -4.79 11.76
N ILE A 173 -16.12 -4.72 12.82
CA ILE A 173 -16.48 -4.00 14.06
C ILE A 173 -16.74 -2.52 13.77
N ALA A 174 -15.87 -1.88 12.98
CA ALA A 174 -16.01 -0.48 12.59
C ALA A 174 -17.27 -0.25 11.75
N TRP A 175 -17.63 -1.17 10.86
CA TRP A 175 -18.87 -1.11 10.07
C TRP A 175 -20.10 -1.01 10.96
N PHE A 176 -20.24 -1.92 11.94
CA PHE A 176 -21.34 -1.85 12.92
C PHE A 176 -21.28 -0.58 13.78
N ALA A 177 -20.09 -0.21 14.25
CA ALA A 177 -19.90 0.99 15.06
C ALA A 177 -20.36 2.26 14.32
N ILE A 178 -20.02 2.40 13.04
CA ILE A 178 -20.41 3.53 12.20
C ILE A 178 -21.92 3.52 11.92
N LEU A 179 -22.54 2.36 11.67
CA LEU A 179 -23.99 2.31 11.45
C LEU A 179 -24.79 2.78 12.67
N ILE A 180 -24.33 2.43 13.87
CA ILE A 180 -25.00 2.80 15.13
C ILE A 180 -24.68 4.25 15.51
N THR A 181 -23.39 4.60 15.53
CA THR A 181 -22.92 5.87 16.11
C THR A 181 -22.66 6.98 15.08
N GLY A 182 -22.50 6.64 13.80
CA GLY A 182 -22.03 7.54 12.75
C GLY A 182 -20.56 7.94 12.86
N ARG A 183 -19.79 7.30 13.74
CA ARG A 183 -18.38 7.66 14.02
C ARG A 183 -17.47 6.44 13.97
N TYR A 184 -16.30 6.60 13.38
CA TYR A 184 -15.25 5.59 13.42
C TYR A 184 -14.53 5.64 14.78
N PRO A 185 -14.36 4.53 15.51
CA PRO A 185 -13.56 4.55 16.73
C PRO A 185 -12.08 4.87 16.46
N ARG A 186 -11.54 5.95 17.06
CA ARG A 186 -10.16 6.43 16.79
C ARG A 186 -9.07 5.36 16.93
N GLY A 187 -9.18 4.46 17.90
CA GLY A 187 -8.20 3.38 18.08
C GLY A 187 -8.18 2.38 16.92
N LEU A 188 -9.37 2.02 16.41
CA LEU A 188 -9.49 1.14 15.24
C LEU A 188 -8.97 1.83 13.98
N PHE A 189 -9.27 3.13 13.81
CA PHE A 189 -8.77 3.93 12.70
C PHE A 189 -7.24 3.95 12.69
N GLY A 190 -6.63 4.26 13.84
CA GLY A 190 -5.17 4.28 13.99
C GLY A 190 -4.52 2.92 13.68
N PHE A 191 -5.13 1.82 14.11
CA PHE A 191 -4.66 0.47 13.79
C PHE A 191 -4.65 0.21 12.28
N VAL A 192 -5.78 0.41 11.60
CA VAL A 192 -5.88 0.16 10.16
C VAL A 192 -4.92 1.05 9.37
N VAL A 193 -4.86 2.35 9.69
CA VAL A 193 -3.91 3.28 9.06
C VAL A 193 -2.47 2.84 9.28
N GLY A 194 -2.13 2.39 10.49
CA GLY A 194 -0.80 1.87 10.81
C GLY A 194 -0.43 0.62 9.99
N VAL A 195 -1.38 -0.31 9.82
CA VAL A 195 -1.19 -1.50 8.97
C VAL A 195 -0.99 -1.09 7.52
N THR A 196 -1.80 -0.16 7.01
CA THR A 196 -1.66 0.37 5.64
C THR A 196 -0.30 1.03 5.43
N ARG A 197 0.16 1.87 6.37
CA ARG A 197 1.50 2.49 6.34
C ARG A 197 2.59 1.44 6.26
N TRP A 198 2.53 0.43 7.13
CA TRP A 198 3.54 -0.61 7.16
C TRP A 198 3.55 -1.44 5.86
N SER A 199 2.37 -1.82 5.36
CA SER A 199 2.24 -2.50 4.07
C SER A 199 2.87 -1.68 2.93
N LEU A 200 2.58 -0.38 2.85
CA LEU A 200 3.15 0.50 1.83
C LEU A 200 4.68 0.62 1.96
N ARG A 201 5.23 0.70 3.17
CA ARG A 201 6.70 0.70 3.38
C ARG A 201 7.36 -0.57 2.83
N VAL A 202 6.73 -1.74 3.06
CA VAL A 202 7.21 -3.04 2.56
C VAL A 202 7.12 -3.12 1.03
N GLN A 203 6.01 -2.66 0.45
CA GLN A 203 5.84 -2.59 -1.00
C GLN A 203 6.87 -1.64 -1.65
N ALA A 204 7.13 -0.47 -1.05
CA ALA A 204 8.14 0.46 -1.53
C ALA A 204 9.57 -0.13 -1.51
N TYR A 205 9.88 -0.92 -0.47
CA TYR A 205 11.16 -1.60 -0.33
C TYR A 205 11.33 -2.75 -1.32
N MET A 206 10.32 -3.62 -1.46
CA MET A 206 10.43 -4.88 -2.20
C MET A 206 9.91 -4.80 -3.65
N LEU A 207 8.74 -4.22 -3.87
CA LEU A 207 8.07 -4.19 -5.18
C LEU A 207 8.55 -3.01 -6.03
N LEU A 208 8.53 -1.80 -5.46
CA LEU A 208 8.97 -0.62 -6.20
C LEU A 208 10.48 -0.49 -6.24
N LEU A 209 11.21 -1.12 -5.31
CA LEU A 209 12.67 -1.03 -5.19
C LEU A 209 13.17 0.41 -5.07
N VAL A 210 12.39 1.29 -4.44
CA VAL A 210 12.70 2.73 -4.32
C VAL A 210 13.67 3.02 -3.18
N THR A 211 13.76 2.13 -2.20
CA THR A 211 14.64 2.32 -1.05
C THR A 211 15.32 1.02 -0.66
N ASP A 212 16.60 1.10 -0.30
CA ASP A 212 17.37 0.01 0.30
C ASP A 212 17.26 -0.01 1.84
N ARG A 213 16.60 0.98 2.45
CA ARG A 213 16.38 1.01 3.90
C ARG A 213 15.32 -0.02 4.29
N TYR A 214 15.69 -0.93 5.18
CA TYR A 214 14.80 -1.99 5.67
C TYR A 214 13.60 -1.39 6.43
N PRO A 215 12.35 -1.79 6.10
CA PRO A 215 11.16 -1.24 6.75
C PRO A 215 11.12 -1.55 8.25
N PRO A 216 10.89 -0.56 9.12
CA PRO A 216 10.74 -0.80 10.54
C PRO A 216 9.45 -1.58 10.84
N PHE A 217 9.50 -2.49 11.81
CA PHE A 217 8.34 -3.23 12.33
C PHE A 217 7.50 -2.35 13.26
N ARG A 218 6.95 -1.25 12.74
CA ARG A 218 6.18 -0.27 13.50
C ARG A 218 5.01 0.27 12.69
N LEU A 219 3.90 0.50 13.38
CA LEU A 219 2.67 1.07 12.83
C LEU A 219 2.66 2.61 12.87
N ASP A 220 3.54 3.21 13.68
CA ASP A 220 3.67 4.65 13.84
C ASP A 220 4.42 5.32 12.67
N PRO A 221 4.27 6.66 12.50
CA PRO A 221 4.90 7.45 11.44
C PRO A 221 6.43 7.30 11.35
#